data_AF-C5FTP7-F1
#
_entry.id   AF-C5FTP7-F1
#
_cell.length_a   1.000
_cell.length_b   1.000
_cell.length_c   1.000
_cell.angle_alpha   90.00
_cell.angle_beta   90.00
_cell.angle_gamma   90.00
#
_symmetry.space_group_name_H-M   'P 1'
#
loop_
_entity.id
_entity.type
_entity.pdbx_description
1 polymer ?
#
loop_
_entity_poly.entity_id
_entity_poly.type
_entity_poly.pdbx_seq_one_letter_code
_entity_poly.pdbx_strand_id
1 'polypeptide(L)'
;MPSKTVSSIAGYSVLPVRLPARPSFDEAATHYLYIQAHAPREPDADSSRSLFVVNIPTTCTETHFRHLFGTQLGSGRVERVDFHYGKKQHPIAAPAPIDGNDRKTKTNQSKKRKREEETVEECEAQLDGMYLPPAWDRELRPSGSHAVVTFVDRPSMEASLKAVRKKAGKTSSSSSSSTSVIVWGEGLEDGQKVPALGRSRYSRHLGEGRYPGRSELLQRVNEYMGVLTRLEEAQEQAAARQGEVVDEDGFVTVARGPRQGQQQQRRRRREEELRALAEKQREKSRGLEDFYRFQMREKRKERQGELLRRFEEDKRRVEEMKSRRGKVVVSLSALLYLYLLLTVPAGVMIVSLPLLLLLLLLLLLLLLLLLLHDESAGGQRSTLCHYSACKMNGDSALPEQRQHPLRPGSSKETTLLNWVEAAVLRINRRHAKRFSRSFTETDAEETKDAEEDVPGYDSFGEVAVDVDRALDVLWVSNTPSIQVPYMISLAGLVNSYLRDFPWQARETFRLLDKLDAMFSALLAEASMTERVRIKSLVEGTRVTVFDVRDEEDDDDDVDVDAEVDAEVDAEVGRWKMAAARVYERTLSLV
;
A
#
# COMPACT_ATOMS: atom_id res chain seq x y z
N MET A 1 -40.63 -47.27 23.45
CA MET A 1 -40.19 -46.73 24.76
C MET A 1 -40.11 -45.21 24.63
N PRO A 2 -40.95 -44.40 25.29
CA PRO A 2 -40.74 -42.96 25.27
C PRO A 2 -39.44 -42.66 26.04
N SER A 3 -38.39 -42.26 25.33
CA SER A 3 -37.11 -41.91 25.94
C SER A 3 -37.35 -40.75 26.92
N LYS A 4 -37.00 -40.94 28.20
CA LYS A 4 -36.99 -39.86 29.20
C LYS A 4 -36.29 -38.63 28.60
N THR A 5 -37.06 -37.57 28.32
CA THR A 5 -36.50 -36.30 27.86
C THR A 5 -35.68 -35.70 29.00
N VAL A 6 -34.40 -35.48 28.77
CA VAL A 6 -33.47 -34.93 29.76
C VAL A 6 -33.83 -33.45 29.98
N SER A 7 -34.17 -33.06 31.21
CA SER A 7 -34.58 -31.70 31.55
C SER A 7 -33.40 -30.75 31.82
N SER A 8 -32.25 -31.28 32.25
CA SER A 8 -31.02 -30.52 32.45
C SER A 8 -29.76 -31.37 32.18
N ILE A 9 -28.71 -30.74 31.65
CA ILE A 9 -27.43 -31.38 31.34
C ILE A 9 -26.31 -30.44 31.80
N ALA A 10 -25.41 -30.89 32.67
CA ALA A 10 -24.22 -30.14 33.11
C ALA A 10 -24.51 -28.68 33.55
N GLY A 11 -25.65 -28.42 34.20
CA GLY A 11 -26.07 -27.08 34.63
C GLY A 11 -26.92 -26.30 33.62
N TYR A 12 -27.00 -26.75 32.37
CA TYR A 12 -27.88 -26.21 31.34
C TYR A 12 -29.30 -26.75 31.48
N SER A 13 -30.29 -25.89 31.28
CA SER A 13 -31.69 -26.27 31.10
C SER A 13 -31.94 -26.58 29.64
N VAL A 14 -32.51 -27.76 29.35
CA VAL A 14 -32.75 -28.21 27.97
C VAL A 14 -34.14 -27.77 27.52
N LEU A 15 -34.22 -26.91 26.51
CA LEU A 15 -35.48 -26.46 25.93
C LEU A 15 -35.71 -27.10 24.56
N PRO A 16 -36.65 -28.06 24.43
CA PRO A 16 -37.05 -28.57 23.13
C PRO A 16 -37.92 -27.54 22.40
N VAL A 17 -37.55 -27.25 21.16
CA VAL A 17 -38.26 -26.35 20.25
C VAL A 17 -38.54 -27.10 18.95
N ARG A 18 -39.75 -26.98 18.42
CA ARG A 18 -40.13 -27.60 17.15
C ARG A 18 -39.83 -26.64 15.99
N LEU A 19 -39.06 -27.10 15.02
CA LEU A 19 -38.89 -26.40 13.74
C LEU A 19 -40.06 -26.76 12.82
N PRO A 20 -40.73 -25.78 12.18
CA PRO A 20 -41.86 -26.04 11.31
C PRO A 20 -41.43 -26.85 10.08
N ALA A 21 -42.35 -27.68 9.57
CA ALA A 21 -42.17 -28.41 8.31
C ALA A 21 -42.01 -27.42 7.15
N ARG A 22 -41.24 -27.80 6.14
CA ARG A 22 -41.00 -26.97 4.95
C ARG A 22 -41.30 -27.78 3.68
N PRO A 23 -41.60 -27.14 2.54
CA PRO A 23 -41.81 -27.86 1.27
C PRO A 23 -40.63 -28.74 0.83
N SER A 24 -39.43 -28.49 1.34
CA SER A 24 -38.23 -29.29 1.09
C SER A 24 -38.04 -30.45 2.07
N PHE A 25 -38.77 -30.45 3.19
CA PHE A 25 -38.69 -31.44 4.26
C PHE A 25 -39.99 -31.42 5.08
N ASP A 26 -40.88 -32.36 4.77
CA ASP A 26 -42.26 -32.37 5.24
C ASP A 26 -42.43 -32.76 6.71
N GLU A 27 -41.36 -33.23 7.36
CA GLU A 27 -41.36 -33.59 8.78
C GLU A 27 -40.90 -32.43 9.66
N ALA A 28 -41.63 -32.15 10.73
CA ALA A 28 -41.21 -31.17 11.71
C ALA A 28 -40.11 -31.75 12.62
N ALA A 29 -38.94 -31.11 12.64
CA ALA A 29 -37.80 -31.53 13.46
C ALA A 29 -37.86 -30.94 14.87
N THR A 30 -37.36 -31.67 15.87
CA THR A 30 -37.18 -31.13 17.24
C THR A 30 -35.73 -30.70 17.43
N HIS A 31 -35.54 -29.44 17.77
CA HIS A 31 -34.25 -28.82 18.04
C HIS A 31 -34.11 -28.50 19.51
N TYR A 32 -32.97 -28.83 20.12
CA TYR A 32 -32.75 -28.66 21.55
C TYR A 32 -31.83 -27.47 21.82
N LEU A 33 -32.33 -26.48 22.57
CA LEU A 33 -31.54 -25.36 23.05
C LEU A 33 -31.04 -25.65 24.46
N TYR A 34 -29.79 -25.28 24.74
CA TYR A 34 -29.21 -25.40 26.07
C TYR A 34 -29.05 -24.01 26.68
N ILE A 35 -29.74 -23.75 27.80
CA ILE A 35 -29.86 -22.41 28.37
C ILE A 35 -29.33 -22.41 29.80
N GLN A 36 -28.45 -21.46 30.11
CA GLN A 36 -27.90 -21.24 31.44
C GLN A 36 -27.84 -19.73 31.75
N ALA A 37 -27.79 -19.36 33.03
CA ALA A 37 -27.43 -17.99 33.41
C ALA A 37 -26.01 -17.68 32.92
N HIS A 38 -25.81 -16.50 32.34
CA HIS A 38 -24.51 -16.10 31.86
C HIS A 38 -23.60 -15.77 33.05
N ALA A 39 -22.48 -16.48 33.16
CA ALA A 39 -21.49 -16.31 34.22
C ALA A 39 -20.08 -16.39 33.60
N PRO A 40 -19.63 -15.34 32.89
CA PRO A 40 -18.28 -15.28 32.35
C PRO A 40 -17.24 -15.26 33.49
N ARG A 41 -15.98 -15.59 33.15
CA ARG A 41 -14.87 -15.62 34.12
C ARG A 41 -14.66 -14.25 34.78
N GLU A 42 -14.87 -13.19 34.01
CA GLU A 42 -14.84 -11.80 34.47
C GLU A 42 -16.25 -11.23 34.31
N PRO A 43 -16.91 -10.82 35.41
CA PRO A 43 -18.31 -10.41 35.36
C PRO A 43 -18.45 -9.00 34.78
N ASP A 44 -18.97 -8.91 33.56
CA ASP A 44 -19.41 -7.65 32.95
C ASP A 44 -20.68 -7.10 33.62
N ALA A 45 -20.95 -5.80 33.47
CA ALA A 45 -22.15 -5.14 34.01
C ALA A 45 -23.47 -5.84 33.61
N ASP A 46 -23.53 -6.36 32.38
CA ASP A 46 -24.69 -7.07 31.83
C ASP A 46 -24.78 -8.55 32.23
N SER A 47 -23.74 -9.11 32.86
CA SER A 47 -23.69 -10.54 33.23
C SER A 47 -24.82 -10.92 34.20
N SER A 48 -25.19 -10.00 35.10
CA SER A 48 -26.24 -10.24 36.11
C SER A 48 -27.65 -10.40 35.56
N ARG A 49 -27.90 -9.96 34.31
CA ARG A 49 -29.20 -9.95 33.64
C ARG A 49 -29.18 -10.67 32.29
N SER A 50 -28.18 -11.50 32.02
CA SER A 50 -28.03 -12.19 30.73
C SER A 50 -28.10 -13.72 30.86
N LEU A 51 -28.53 -14.35 29.77
CA LEU A 51 -28.56 -15.80 29.61
C LEU A 51 -27.60 -16.24 28.51
N PHE A 52 -26.89 -17.33 28.76
CA PHE A 52 -26.08 -18.02 27.77
C PHE A 52 -26.89 -19.14 27.12
N VAL A 53 -27.06 -19.05 25.80
CA VAL A 53 -27.85 -20.00 25.01
C VAL A 53 -26.94 -20.68 23.99
N VAL A 54 -26.90 -22.01 24.00
CA VAL A 54 -26.05 -22.84 23.13
C VAL A 54 -26.93 -23.66 22.18
N ASN A 55 -26.33 -24.00 21.02
CA ASN A 55 -26.97 -24.75 19.94
C ASN A 55 -28.17 -23.98 19.37
N ILE A 56 -27.95 -22.74 18.96
CA ILE A 56 -29.01 -21.89 18.40
C ILE A 56 -29.30 -22.30 16.95
N PRO A 57 -30.55 -22.22 16.45
CA PRO A 57 -30.85 -22.50 15.06
C PRO A 57 -30.04 -21.59 14.12
N THR A 58 -29.59 -22.13 13.00
CA THR A 58 -28.84 -21.37 11.96
C THR A 58 -29.62 -20.17 11.45
N THR A 59 -30.95 -20.25 11.56
CA THR A 59 -31.89 -19.22 11.18
C THR A 59 -32.36 -18.37 12.37
N CYS A 60 -31.53 -18.14 13.38
CA CYS A 60 -31.89 -17.26 14.50
C CYS A 60 -31.53 -15.79 14.25
N THR A 61 -32.39 -14.90 14.76
CA THR A 61 -32.22 -13.44 14.82
C THR A 61 -32.64 -12.97 16.20
N GLU A 62 -32.32 -11.73 16.53
CA GLU A 62 -32.74 -11.09 17.76
C GLU A 62 -34.27 -11.07 17.94
N THR A 63 -35.01 -10.88 16.86
CA THR A 63 -36.49 -10.93 16.83
C THR A 63 -37.04 -12.29 17.22
N HIS A 64 -36.36 -13.39 16.87
CA HIS A 64 -36.77 -14.74 17.30
C HIS A 64 -36.64 -14.91 18.82
N PHE A 65 -35.59 -14.38 19.44
CA PHE A 65 -35.44 -14.44 20.90
C PHE A 65 -36.42 -13.51 21.63
N ARG A 66 -36.67 -12.31 21.10
CA ARG A 66 -37.71 -11.41 21.63
C ARG A 66 -39.08 -12.10 21.61
N HIS A 67 -39.41 -12.81 20.53
CA HIS A 67 -40.66 -13.56 20.42
C HIS A 67 -40.70 -14.78 21.36
N LEU A 68 -39.61 -15.54 21.45
CA LEU A 68 -39.52 -16.71 22.33
C LEU A 68 -39.75 -16.33 23.80
N PHE A 69 -38.99 -15.36 24.32
CA PHE A 69 -39.05 -14.98 25.74
C PHE A 69 -40.24 -14.06 26.06
N GLY A 70 -40.65 -13.21 25.12
CA GLY A 70 -41.75 -12.27 25.29
C GLY A 70 -43.12 -12.88 25.04
N THR A 71 -43.33 -13.54 23.91
CA THR A 71 -44.66 -14.02 23.47
C THR A 71 -44.91 -15.47 23.89
N GLN A 72 -43.96 -16.38 23.61
CA GLN A 72 -44.19 -17.82 23.81
C GLN A 72 -43.99 -18.26 25.27
N LEU A 73 -42.95 -17.74 25.93
CA LEU A 73 -42.68 -18.02 27.35
C LEU A 73 -43.37 -17.01 28.28
N GLY A 74 -43.71 -15.82 27.79
CA GLY A 74 -44.44 -14.79 28.54
C GLY A 74 -43.69 -14.30 29.79
N SER A 75 -42.36 -14.36 29.79
CA SER A 75 -41.57 -14.36 31.03
C SER A 75 -40.56 -13.22 31.16
N GLY A 76 -40.18 -12.54 30.07
CA GLY A 76 -39.22 -11.44 30.16
C GLY A 76 -39.04 -10.68 28.86
N ARG A 77 -38.64 -9.40 28.98
CA ARG A 77 -38.34 -8.52 27.85
C ARG A 77 -36.85 -8.52 27.54
N VAL A 78 -36.50 -8.87 26.30
CA VAL A 78 -35.11 -8.89 25.80
C VAL A 78 -34.73 -7.50 25.31
N GLU A 79 -33.58 -6.99 25.78
CA GLU A 79 -32.99 -5.73 25.33
C GLU A 79 -32.19 -5.95 24.06
N ARG A 80 -31.14 -6.78 24.15
CA ARG A 80 -30.25 -7.11 23.04
C ARG A 80 -29.83 -8.58 23.02
N VAL A 81 -29.39 -9.07 21.87
CA VAL A 81 -28.82 -10.41 21.72
C VAL A 81 -27.48 -10.35 21.00
N ASP A 82 -26.44 -10.80 21.68
CA ASP A 82 -25.08 -10.84 21.17
C ASP A 82 -24.77 -12.27 20.69
N PHE A 83 -24.42 -12.43 19.41
CA PHE A 83 -24.14 -13.73 18.79
C PHE A 83 -22.62 -13.94 18.67
N HIS A 84 -22.11 -15.13 19.02
CA HIS A 84 -20.67 -15.44 18.98
C HIS A 84 -20.01 -15.27 17.61
N TYR A 85 -20.73 -15.64 16.55
CA TYR A 85 -20.30 -15.49 15.16
C TYR A 85 -20.98 -14.32 14.45
N GLY A 86 -21.74 -13.50 15.17
CA GLY A 86 -22.26 -12.28 14.60
C GLY A 86 -21.15 -11.24 14.57
N LYS A 87 -20.94 -10.59 13.43
CA LYS A 87 -20.37 -9.23 13.47
C LYS A 87 -21.24 -8.44 14.46
N LYS A 88 -20.63 -7.67 15.37
CA LYS A 88 -21.39 -6.79 16.29
C LYS A 88 -22.42 -6.08 15.43
N GLN A 89 -23.71 -6.35 15.67
CA GLN A 89 -24.76 -5.73 14.85
C GLN A 89 -24.67 -4.24 15.12
N HIS A 90 -24.09 -3.50 14.18
CA HIS A 90 -24.15 -2.05 14.22
C HIS A 90 -25.64 -1.71 14.20
N PRO A 91 -26.12 -0.84 15.10
CA PRO A 91 -27.52 -0.46 15.13
C PRO A 91 -27.88 -0.02 13.71
N ILE A 92 -28.82 -0.75 13.10
CA ILE A 92 -29.53 -0.25 11.93
C ILE A 92 -30.15 1.04 12.45
N ALA A 93 -29.62 2.19 12.01
CA ALA A 93 -30.24 3.46 12.30
C ALA A 93 -31.69 3.32 11.87
N ALA A 94 -32.61 3.21 12.83
CA ALA A 94 -34.02 3.26 12.54
C ALA A 94 -34.21 4.55 11.72
N PRO A 95 -34.94 4.53 10.59
CA PRO A 95 -35.33 5.77 9.96
C PRO A 95 -36.00 6.60 11.04
N ALA A 96 -35.46 7.79 11.31
CA ALA A 96 -35.99 8.68 12.32
C ALA A 96 -37.51 8.77 12.14
N PRO A 97 -38.31 8.67 13.21
CA PRO A 97 -39.74 8.86 13.10
C PRO A 97 -39.99 10.19 12.42
N ILE A 98 -40.67 10.17 11.27
CA ILE A 98 -41.27 11.36 10.70
C ILE A 98 -42.48 11.67 11.60
N ASP A 99 -42.23 12.23 12.78
CA ASP A 99 -43.27 12.83 13.61
C ASP A 99 -43.62 14.19 13.02
N GLY A 100 -44.57 14.15 12.08
CA GLY A 100 -45.42 15.29 11.78
C GLY A 100 -46.25 15.64 13.02
N ASN A 101 -46.35 16.95 13.28
CA ASN A 101 -47.03 17.61 14.40
C ASN A 101 -46.29 17.62 15.75
N ASP A 102 -45.50 18.67 15.95
CA ASP A 102 -45.87 19.63 17.00
C ASP A 102 -45.27 21.03 16.76
N ARG A 103 -46.13 21.94 16.29
CA ARG A 103 -45.90 23.38 16.30
C ARG A 103 -46.13 23.91 17.72
N LYS A 104 -45.08 24.20 18.48
CA LYS A 104 -45.11 25.23 19.53
C LYS A 104 -43.82 26.08 19.52
N THR A 105 -43.96 27.20 18.82
CA THR A 105 -43.30 28.50 19.02
C THR A 105 -42.43 28.67 20.28
N LYS A 106 -41.12 28.90 20.08
CA LYS A 106 -40.33 29.84 20.89
C LYS A 106 -39.28 30.55 20.01
N THR A 107 -39.65 31.78 19.63
CA THR A 107 -38.85 33.01 19.51
C THR A 107 -37.33 32.93 19.31
N ASN A 108 -36.91 33.57 18.21
CA ASN A 108 -35.59 34.11 17.89
C ASN A 108 -34.75 34.54 19.12
N GLN A 109 -33.61 33.88 19.31
CA GLN A 109 -32.37 34.56 19.68
C GLN A 109 -31.23 33.96 18.86
N SER A 110 -30.76 34.74 17.91
CA SER A 110 -29.50 34.58 17.21
C SER A 110 -28.33 34.72 18.19
N LYS A 111 -28.06 33.66 18.96
CA LYS A 111 -26.75 33.45 19.59
C LYS A 111 -25.95 32.57 18.63
N LYS A 112 -24.98 33.19 17.96
CA LYS A 112 -23.91 32.53 17.21
C LYS A 112 -23.22 31.56 18.17
N ARG A 113 -23.68 30.31 18.20
CA ARG A 113 -23.08 29.24 19.02
C ARG A 113 -21.70 29.00 18.45
N LYS A 114 -20.69 29.22 19.29
CA LYS A 114 -19.32 28.73 19.07
C LYS A 114 -19.46 27.23 18.81
N ARG A 115 -19.18 26.80 17.58
CA ARG A 115 -19.14 25.37 17.21
C ARG A 115 -18.10 24.75 18.13
N GLU A 116 -18.52 23.89 19.04
CA GLU A 116 -17.59 23.07 19.82
C GLU A 116 -16.80 22.24 18.81
N GLU A 117 -15.47 22.35 18.85
CA GLU A 117 -14.59 21.51 18.04
C GLU A 117 -14.79 20.07 18.52
N GLU A 118 -15.21 19.19 17.61
CA GLU A 118 -15.31 17.76 17.89
C GLU A 118 -13.91 17.22 18.18
N THR A 119 -13.81 16.38 19.20
CA THR A 119 -12.55 15.73 19.56
C THR A 119 -12.21 14.60 18.59
N VAL A 120 -10.92 14.22 18.53
CA VAL A 120 -10.47 13.10 17.68
C VAL A 120 -11.23 11.82 18.01
N GLU A 121 -11.40 11.52 19.30
CA GLU A 121 -12.11 10.32 19.78
C GLU A 121 -13.60 10.30 19.37
N GLU A 122 -14.27 11.45 19.36
CA GLU A 122 -15.66 11.55 18.91
C GLU A 122 -15.80 11.33 17.40
N CYS A 123 -14.87 11.87 16.60
CA CYS A 123 -14.84 11.66 15.16
C CYS A 123 -14.52 10.20 14.80
N GLU A 124 -13.59 9.56 15.53
CA GLU A 124 -13.28 8.13 15.39
C GLU A 124 -14.50 7.26 15.71
N ALA A 125 -15.18 7.53 16.83
CA ALA A 125 -16.40 6.81 17.20
C ALA A 125 -17.54 7.00 16.18
N GLN A 126 -17.63 8.17 15.54
CA GLN A 126 -18.56 8.41 14.44
C GLN A 126 -18.21 7.55 13.22
N LEU A 127 -16.94 7.48 12.82
CA LEU A 127 -16.46 6.66 11.70
C LEU A 127 -16.71 5.17 11.92
N ASP A 128 -16.48 4.67 13.14
CA ASP A 128 -16.77 3.28 13.51
C ASP A 128 -18.27 2.92 13.35
N GLY A 129 -19.15 3.93 13.42
CA GLY A 129 -20.59 3.79 13.18
C GLY A 129 -21.01 3.82 11.71
N MET A 130 -20.14 4.26 10.79
CA MET A 130 -20.45 4.41 9.37
C MET A 130 -19.94 3.21 8.57
N TYR A 131 -20.88 2.50 7.95
CA TYR A 131 -20.59 1.32 7.15
C TYR A 131 -21.42 1.32 5.86
N LEU A 132 -20.92 0.60 4.86
CA LEU A 132 -21.65 0.36 3.62
C LEU A 132 -22.87 -0.54 3.87
N PRO A 133 -24.00 -0.34 3.16
CA PRO A 133 -25.18 -1.19 3.31
C PRO A 133 -24.82 -2.68 3.21
N PRO A 134 -25.32 -3.53 4.13
CA PRO A 134 -24.96 -4.94 4.13
C PRO A 134 -25.56 -5.62 2.91
N ALA A 135 -24.76 -6.45 2.23
CA ALA A 135 -25.23 -7.15 1.03
C ALA A 135 -26.32 -8.19 1.32
N TRP A 136 -26.49 -8.62 2.57
CA TRP A 136 -27.50 -9.57 2.99
C TRP A 136 -28.39 -8.94 4.06
N ASP A 137 -29.71 -9.02 3.89
CA ASP A 137 -30.69 -8.48 4.86
C ASP A 137 -30.60 -9.14 6.24
N ARG A 138 -30.05 -10.34 6.26
CA ARG A 138 -29.97 -11.16 7.45
C ARG A 138 -28.82 -12.16 7.37
N GLU A 139 -28.03 -12.16 8.43
CA GLU A 139 -26.93 -13.09 8.64
C GLU A 139 -27.45 -14.47 9.09
N LEU A 140 -26.83 -15.53 8.57
CA LEU A 140 -27.08 -16.91 8.97
C LEU A 140 -26.01 -17.34 9.97
N ARG A 141 -26.39 -18.18 10.93
CA ARG A 141 -25.49 -18.65 11.99
C ARG A 141 -24.94 -20.03 11.62
N PRO A 142 -23.65 -20.32 11.90
CA PRO A 142 -23.12 -21.67 11.75
C PRO A 142 -23.77 -22.63 12.75
N SER A 143 -23.72 -23.93 12.45
CA SER A 143 -24.21 -24.97 13.37
C SER A 143 -23.41 -24.97 14.68
N GLY A 144 -24.07 -25.20 15.81
CA GLY A 144 -23.41 -25.19 17.12
C GLY A 144 -23.14 -23.78 17.67
N SER A 145 -23.64 -22.72 17.02
CA SER A 145 -23.54 -21.35 17.51
C SER A 145 -24.16 -21.17 18.90
N HIS A 146 -23.63 -20.19 19.64
CA HIS A 146 -24.18 -19.72 20.91
C HIS A 146 -24.42 -18.20 20.88
N ALA A 147 -25.25 -17.73 21.79
CA ALA A 147 -25.58 -16.32 21.97
C ALA A 147 -25.76 -15.98 23.45
N VAL A 148 -25.50 -14.71 23.75
CA VAL A 148 -25.78 -14.08 25.04
C VAL A 148 -27.02 -13.21 24.87
N VAL A 149 -28.07 -13.54 25.60
CA VAL A 149 -29.35 -12.82 25.57
C VAL A 149 -29.41 -11.92 26.80
N THR A 150 -29.39 -10.60 26.60
CA THR A 150 -29.43 -9.61 27.67
C THR A 150 -30.86 -9.11 27.86
N PHE A 151 -31.37 -9.22 29.08
CA PHE A 151 -32.70 -8.77 29.45
C PHE A 151 -32.66 -7.33 29.96
N VAL A 152 -33.79 -6.64 29.91
CA VAL A 152 -33.93 -5.28 30.46
C VAL A 152 -33.55 -5.25 31.95
N ASP A 153 -33.94 -6.26 32.70
CA ASP A 153 -33.76 -6.35 34.14
C ASP A 153 -33.48 -7.80 34.58
N ARG A 154 -32.82 -7.93 35.74
CA ARG A 154 -32.50 -9.23 36.34
C ARG A 154 -33.75 -10.09 36.65
N PRO A 155 -34.85 -9.55 37.21
CA PRO A 155 -36.09 -10.32 37.40
C PRO A 155 -36.65 -10.91 36.11
N SER A 156 -36.65 -10.17 34.99
CA SER A 156 -37.05 -10.71 33.67
C SER A 156 -36.20 -11.90 33.23
N MET A 157 -34.89 -11.86 33.48
CA MET A 157 -33.99 -12.99 33.20
C MET A 157 -34.33 -14.21 34.07
N GLU A 158 -34.48 -14.02 35.38
CA GLU A 158 -34.77 -15.10 36.33
C GLU A 158 -36.15 -15.75 36.07
N ALA A 159 -37.16 -14.93 35.76
CA ALA A 159 -38.49 -15.39 35.35
C ALA A 159 -38.42 -16.22 34.06
N SER A 160 -37.60 -15.80 33.09
CA SER A 160 -37.38 -16.53 31.85
C SER A 160 -36.69 -17.86 32.06
N LEU A 161 -35.65 -17.91 32.89
CA LEU A 161 -34.98 -19.17 33.26
C LEU A 161 -35.94 -20.13 33.99
N LYS A 162 -36.80 -19.60 34.87
CA LYS A 162 -37.83 -20.39 35.57
C LYS A 162 -38.89 -20.93 34.59
N ALA A 163 -39.32 -20.13 33.62
CA ALA A 163 -40.25 -20.56 32.58
C ALA A 163 -39.66 -21.67 31.70
N VAL A 164 -38.39 -21.52 31.30
CA VAL A 164 -37.63 -22.55 30.56
C VAL A 164 -37.57 -23.85 31.36
N ARG A 165 -37.17 -23.81 32.64
CA ARG A 165 -37.12 -25.00 33.51
C ARG A 165 -38.49 -25.65 33.68
N LYS A 166 -39.55 -24.85 33.82
CA LYS A 166 -40.94 -25.36 33.92
C LYS A 166 -41.39 -26.08 32.65
N LYS A 167 -40.98 -25.60 31.48
CA LYS A 167 -41.29 -26.23 30.18
C LYS A 167 -40.43 -27.46 29.91
N ALA A 168 -39.15 -27.43 30.29
CA ALA A 168 -38.23 -28.56 30.25
C ALA A 168 -38.69 -29.74 31.13
N GLY A 169 -39.31 -29.45 32.28
CA GLY A 169 -39.82 -30.48 33.20
C GLY A 169 -41.17 -31.10 32.79
N LYS A 170 -41.96 -30.42 31.94
CA LYS A 170 -43.31 -30.85 31.53
C LYS A 170 -43.33 -31.81 30.34
N THR A 171 -42.22 -31.96 29.62
CA THR A 171 -42.13 -32.85 28.44
C THR A 171 -42.12 -34.34 28.80
N SER A 172 -41.99 -34.68 30.09
CA SER A 172 -41.99 -36.05 30.61
C SER A 172 -43.36 -36.58 31.06
N SER A 173 -44.35 -35.69 31.23
CA SER A 173 -45.73 -36.06 31.60
C SER A 173 -46.64 -35.98 30.38
N SER A 174 -47.22 -37.12 30.01
CA SER A 174 -48.09 -37.40 28.86
C SER A 174 -49.42 -36.62 28.82
N SER A 175 -49.41 -35.28 28.76
CA SER A 175 -50.63 -34.49 28.54
C SER A 175 -50.55 -33.57 27.31
N SER A 176 -51.00 -34.14 26.20
CA SER A 176 -51.95 -33.66 25.16
C SER A 176 -52.43 -32.19 25.09
N SER A 177 -51.77 -31.19 25.68
CA SER A 177 -52.10 -29.79 25.41
C SER A 177 -51.22 -29.28 24.26
N SER A 178 -51.83 -29.05 23.10
CA SER A 178 -51.22 -28.42 21.92
C SER A 178 -50.55 -27.06 22.24
N THR A 179 -50.93 -26.42 23.34
CA THR A 179 -50.36 -25.17 23.88
C THR A 179 -48.97 -25.36 24.54
N SER A 180 -48.50 -26.60 24.68
CA SER A 180 -47.24 -26.90 25.40
C SER A 180 -46.00 -26.88 24.51
N VAL A 181 -46.16 -27.10 23.19
CA VAL A 181 -45.05 -27.21 22.24
C VAL A 181 -44.65 -25.83 21.75
N ILE A 182 -43.38 -25.47 21.93
CA ILE A 182 -42.83 -24.20 21.43
C ILE A 182 -42.42 -24.43 19.98
N VAL A 183 -43.08 -23.77 19.04
CA VAL A 183 -42.70 -23.80 17.62
C VAL A 183 -41.81 -22.59 17.33
N TRP A 184 -40.62 -22.83 16.76
CA TRP A 184 -39.69 -21.76 16.45
C TRP A 184 -40.21 -20.87 15.32
N GLY A 185 -40.35 -19.57 15.58
CA GLY A 185 -40.75 -18.59 14.56
C GLY A 185 -42.24 -18.57 14.21
N GLU A 186 -43.09 -19.28 14.95
CA GLU A 186 -44.56 -19.22 14.80
C GLU A 186 -45.06 -17.79 14.99
N GLY A 187 -45.81 -17.25 14.04
CA GLY A 187 -46.29 -15.86 14.08
C GLY A 187 -45.26 -14.78 13.68
N LEU A 188 -44.06 -15.19 13.24
CA LEU A 188 -43.05 -14.31 12.62
C LEU A 188 -42.94 -14.51 11.09
N GLU A 189 -43.86 -15.28 10.50
CA GLU A 189 -43.84 -15.70 9.09
C GLU A 189 -44.22 -14.56 8.12
N ASP A 190 -44.88 -13.52 8.62
CA ASP A 190 -45.11 -12.29 7.87
C ASP A 190 -43.75 -11.59 7.69
N GLY A 191 -43.15 -11.74 6.50
CA GLY A 191 -41.80 -11.26 6.14
C GLY A 191 -41.52 -9.77 6.36
N GLN A 192 -42.46 -9.04 6.96
CA GLN A 192 -42.37 -7.68 7.45
C GLN A 192 -41.52 -7.53 8.72
N LYS A 193 -41.45 -8.55 9.60
CA LYS A 193 -40.64 -8.48 10.84
C LYS A 193 -39.30 -9.21 10.75
N VAL A 194 -39.23 -10.24 9.93
CA VAL A 194 -38.01 -11.03 9.71
C VAL A 194 -37.84 -11.25 8.21
N PRO A 195 -36.69 -10.90 7.63
CA PRO A 195 -36.43 -11.14 6.22
C PRO A 195 -36.63 -12.61 5.86
N ALA A 196 -37.42 -12.85 4.81
CA ALA A 196 -37.75 -14.19 4.35
C ALA A 196 -36.50 -14.94 3.86
N LEU A 197 -36.48 -16.25 4.08
CA LEU A 197 -35.40 -17.14 3.64
C LEU A 197 -35.71 -17.75 2.26
N GLY A 198 -34.79 -18.56 1.74
CA GLY A 198 -34.96 -19.28 0.47
C GLY A 198 -34.80 -18.37 -0.75
N ARG A 199 -35.64 -18.55 -1.78
CA ARG A 199 -35.56 -17.81 -3.05
C ARG A 199 -35.63 -16.30 -2.86
N SER A 200 -36.48 -15.83 -1.94
CA SER A 200 -36.66 -14.39 -1.66
C SER A 200 -35.34 -13.74 -1.21
N ARG A 201 -34.60 -14.39 -0.30
CA ARG A 201 -33.28 -13.94 0.18
C ARG A 201 -32.29 -13.74 -0.95
N TYR A 202 -32.16 -14.71 -1.86
CA TYR A 202 -31.22 -14.62 -2.96
C TYR A 202 -31.66 -13.60 -4.01
N SER A 203 -32.96 -13.49 -4.26
CA SER A 203 -33.50 -12.48 -5.19
C SER A 203 -33.22 -11.07 -4.69
N ARG A 204 -33.41 -10.84 -3.38
CA ARG A 204 -33.13 -9.56 -2.72
C ARG A 204 -31.64 -9.24 -2.66
N HIS A 205 -30.79 -10.23 -2.36
CA HIS A 205 -29.34 -10.07 -2.44
C HIS A 205 -28.89 -9.68 -3.85
N LEU A 206 -29.40 -10.33 -4.89
CA LEU A 206 -29.03 -10.01 -6.28
C LEU A 206 -29.60 -8.66 -6.75
N GLY A 207 -30.81 -8.31 -6.32
CA GLY A 207 -31.50 -7.10 -6.75
C GLY A 207 -31.08 -5.83 -6.03
N GLU A 208 -30.93 -5.89 -4.70
CA GLU A 208 -30.64 -4.72 -3.84
C GLU A 208 -29.27 -4.81 -3.16
N GLY A 209 -28.90 -6.00 -2.67
CA GLY A 209 -27.72 -6.17 -1.82
C GLY A 209 -26.37 -6.14 -2.57
N ARG A 210 -26.32 -6.66 -3.80
CA ARG A 210 -25.10 -6.71 -4.62
C ARG A 210 -24.83 -5.39 -5.33
N TYR A 211 -25.89 -4.66 -5.66
CA TYR A 211 -25.83 -3.40 -6.41
C TYR A 211 -26.70 -2.35 -5.70
N PRO A 212 -26.23 -1.79 -4.56
CA PRO A 212 -26.94 -0.74 -3.88
C PRO A 212 -27.13 0.48 -4.80
N GLY A 213 -28.22 1.22 -4.58
CA GLY A 213 -28.53 2.39 -5.39
C GLY A 213 -27.40 3.42 -5.33
N ARG A 214 -27.01 3.99 -6.48
CA ARG A 214 -25.93 4.98 -6.58
C ARG A 214 -26.11 6.16 -5.60
N SER A 215 -27.34 6.61 -5.40
CA SER A 215 -27.66 7.72 -4.49
C SER A 215 -27.36 7.37 -3.02
N GLU A 216 -27.71 6.16 -2.59
CA GLU A 216 -27.47 5.70 -1.21
C GLU A 216 -25.97 5.52 -0.96
N LEU A 217 -25.25 4.92 -1.90
CA LEU A 217 -23.81 4.74 -1.80
C LEU A 217 -23.07 6.08 -1.78
N LEU A 218 -23.42 7.01 -2.66
CA LEU A 218 -22.83 8.35 -2.70
C LEU A 218 -23.09 9.10 -1.40
N GLN A 219 -24.30 9.03 -0.85
CA GLN A 219 -24.62 9.65 0.42
C GLN A 219 -23.74 9.11 1.55
N ARG A 220 -23.63 7.78 1.69
CA ARG A 220 -22.81 7.14 2.72
C ARG A 220 -21.33 7.49 2.59
N VAL A 221 -20.80 7.50 1.36
CA VAL A 221 -19.42 7.88 1.08
C VAL A 221 -19.19 9.35 1.43
N ASN A 222 -20.10 10.25 1.04
CA ASN A 222 -19.97 11.66 1.38
C ASN A 222 -20.04 11.92 2.89
N GLU A 223 -20.92 11.21 3.61
CA GLU A 223 -20.99 11.25 5.07
C GLU A 223 -19.65 10.78 5.68
N TYR A 224 -19.13 9.63 5.24
CA TYR A 224 -17.85 9.09 5.70
C TYR A 224 -16.69 10.05 5.44
N MET A 225 -16.54 10.55 4.20
CA MET A 225 -15.48 11.48 3.83
C MET A 225 -15.58 12.80 4.59
N GLY A 226 -16.79 13.28 4.85
CA GLY A 226 -17.02 14.49 5.64
C GLY A 226 -16.63 14.33 7.11
N VAL A 227 -16.75 13.13 7.68
CA VAL A 227 -16.28 12.84 9.04
C VAL A 227 -14.77 12.61 9.07
N LEU A 228 -14.23 11.94 8.06
CA LEU A 228 -12.79 11.75 7.90
C LEU A 228 -12.05 13.09 7.79
N THR A 229 -12.57 14.03 6.99
CA THR A 229 -12.00 15.38 6.89
C THR A 229 -11.99 16.09 8.24
N ARG A 230 -13.08 15.97 9.01
CA ARG A 230 -13.16 16.55 10.37
C ARG A 230 -12.20 15.87 11.35
N LEU A 231 -12.00 14.56 11.21
CA LEU A 231 -11.02 13.81 12.00
C LEU A 231 -9.60 14.29 11.71
N GLU A 232 -9.25 14.43 10.42
CA GLU A 232 -7.93 14.94 10.00
C GLU A 232 -7.70 16.36 10.54
N GLU A 233 -8.68 17.26 10.40
CA GLU A 233 -8.63 18.61 10.98
C GLU A 233 -8.46 18.59 12.51
N ALA A 234 -9.18 17.72 13.22
CA ALA A 234 -9.09 17.59 14.67
C ALA A 234 -7.72 17.05 15.12
N GLN A 235 -7.15 16.10 14.37
CA GLN A 235 -5.81 15.56 14.60
C GLN A 235 -4.73 16.62 14.36
N GLU A 236 -4.84 17.40 13.28
CA GLU A 236 -3.93 18.51 13.01
C GLU A 236 -3.96 19.57 14.11
N GLN A 237 -5.16 19.93 14.59
CA GLN A 237 -5.31 20.86 15.70
C GLN A 237 -4.76 20.30 17.01
N ALA A 238 -4.97 19.00 17.29
CA ALA A 238 -4.40 18.34 18.46
C ALA A 238 -2.86 18.34 18.40
N ALA A 239 -2.27 18.03 17.24
CA ALA A 239 -0.82 18.05 17.03
C ALA A 239 -0.24 19.47 17.13
N ALA A 240 -0.94 20.47 16.58
CA ALA A 240 -0.54 21.88 16.70
C ALA A 240 -0.56 22.35 18.16
N ARG A 241 -1.62 22.00 18.90
CA ARG A 241 -1.71 22.26 20.34
C ARG A 241 -0.59 21.58 21.10
N GLN A 242 -0.28 20.31 20.81
CA GLN A 242 0.83 19.58 21.44
C GLN A 242 2.19 20.22 21.16
N GLY A 243 2.43 20.74 19.95
CA GLY A 243 3.68 21.44 19.62
C GLY A 243 3.80 22.86 20.20
N GLU A 244 2.69 23.46 20.64
CA GLU A 244 2.68 24.78 21.29
C GLU A 244 2.85 24.69 22.81
N VAL A 245 2.66 23.51 23.42
CA VAL A 245 2.91 23.30 24.84
C VAL A 245 4.41 23.47 25.12
N VAL A 246 4.73 24.47 25.95
CA VAL A 246 6.07 24.72 26.48
C VAL A 246 6.30 23.78 27.65
N ASP A 247 7.39 23.02 27.61
CA ASP A 247 7.75 22.09 28.69
C ASP A 247 8.13 22.83 29.98
N GLU A 248 8.19 22.11 31.11
CA GLU A 248 8.50 22.66 32.45
C GLU A 248 9.86 23.40 32.53
N ASP A 249 10.78 23.12 31.59
CA ASP A 249 12.09 23.77 31.46
C ASP A 249 12.09 24.98 30.49
N GLY A 250 10.92 25.39 29.97
CA GLY A 250 10.78 26.58 29.11
C GLY A 250 11.17 26.39 27.64
N PHE A 251 11.36 25.15 27.19
CA PHE A 251 11.69 24.84 25.79
C PHE A 251 10.43 24.43 25.01
N VAL A 252 10.32 24.94 23.78
CA VAL A 252 9.27 24.54 22.82
C VAL A 252 9.77 23.34 22.03
N THR A 253 9.01 22.24 22.03
CA THR A 253 9.35 21.04 21.28
C THR A 253 9.26 21.29 19.77
N VAL A 254 10.39 21.16 19.06
CA VAL A 254 10.44 21.30 17.60
C VAL A 254 9.92 20.02 16.95
N ALA A 255 8.60 19.81 16.97
CA ALA A 255 7.98 18.71 16.25
C ALA A 255 8.14 18.93 14.73
N ARG A 256 8.71 17.94 14.02
CA ARG A 256 8.65 17.86 12.56
C ARG A 256 7.21 17.50 12.17
N GLY A 257 6.39 18.50 11.90
CA GLY A 257 4.99 18.29 11.50
C GLY A 257 4.81 17.53 10.17
N PRO A 258 3.61 17.02 9.89
CA PRO A 258 3.32 16.18 8.73
C PRO A 258 3.52 16.95 7.42
N ARG A 259 4.11 16.26 6.44
CA ARG A 259 4.67 16.80 5.21
C ARG A 259 3.73 16.54 4.03
N GLN A 260 3.15 17.60 3.44
CA GLN A 260 3.06 17.75 1.97
C GLN A 260 2.47 19.11 1.56
N GLY A 261 1.32 19.55 2.10
CA GLY A 261 0.65 20.76 1.59
C GLY A 261 1.28 22.10 2.03
N GLN A 262 1.69 22.23 3.28
CA GLN A 262 2.21 23.51 3.83
C GLN A 262 3.72 23.70 3.60
N GLN A 263 4.40 22.71 3.02
CA GLN A 263 5.84 22.68 2.87
C GLN A 263 6.31 23.65 1.77
N GLN A 264 5.51 23.88 0.73
CA GLN A 264 5.88 24.79 -0.37
C GLN A 264 5.84 26.26 0.04
N GLN A 265 4.81 26.68 0.78
CA GLN A 265 4.73 28.05 1.31
C GLN A 265 5.77 28.30 2.41
N ARG A 266 6.01 27.32 3.31
CA ARG A 266 7.05 27.43 4.34
C ARG A 266 8.47 27.36 3.76
N ARG A 267 8.72 26.56 2.70
CA ARG A 267 10.01 26.54 1.97
C ARG A 267 10.27 27.88 1.31
N ARG A 268 9.30 28.45 0.58
CA ARG A 268 9.46 29.78 -0.03
C ARG A 268 9.81 30.85 0.99
N ARG A 269 9.07 30.91 2.11
CA ARG A 269 9.33 31.88 3.17
C ARG A 269 10.70 31.68 3.85
N ARG A 270 11.09 30.42 4.10
CA ARG A 270 12.39 30.09 4.70
C ARG A 270 13.56 30.32 3.73
N GLU A 271 13.36 30.08 2.43
CA GLU A 271 14.34 30.38 1.37
C GLU A 271 14.55 31.88 1.21
N GLU A 272 13.50 32.69 1.30
CA GLU A 272 13.59 34.16 1.34
C GLU A 272 14.37 34.65 2.57
N GLU A 273 14.11 34.08 3.75
CA GLU A 273 14.84 34.41 4.98
C GLU A 273 16.33 33.99 4.92
N LEU A 274 16.63 32.81 4.36
CA LEU A 274 18.00 32.32 4.14
C LEU A 274 18.75 33.19 3.14
N ARG A 275 18.09 33.61 2.04
CA ARG A 275 18.67 34.52 1.05
C ARG A 275 18.98 35.88 1.66
N ALA A 276 18.06 36.44 2.46
CA ALA A 276 18.27 37.70 3.16
C ALA A 276 19.41 37.64 4.19
N LEU A 277 19.58 36.51 4.89
CA LEU A 277 20.71 36.29 5.80
C LEU A 277 22.03 36.13 5.06
N ALA A 278 22.05 35.42 3.93
CA ALA A 278 23.22 35.25 3.09
C ALA A 278 23.67 36.59 2.47
N GLU A 279 22.73 37.45 2.07
CA GLU A 279 23.02 38.79 1.57
C GLU A 279 23.62 39.69 2.67
N LYS A 280 23.05 39.68 3.87
CA LYS A 280 23.61 40.39 5.03
C LYS A 280 25.00 39.87 5.43
N GLN A 281 25.27 38.57 5.29
CA GLN A 281 26.61 38.02 5.51
C GLN A 281 27.59 38.44 4.39
N ARG A 282 27.14 38.47 3.12
CA ARG A 282 27.92 38.98 1.99
C ARG A 282 28.29 40.44 2.17
N GLU A 283 27.37 41.28 2.62
CA GLU A 283 27.64 42.69 2.92
C GLU A 283 28.63 42.87 4.07
N LYS A 284 28.50 42.09 5.15
CA LYS A 284 29.48 42.10 6.25
C LYS A 284 30.86 41.58 5.83
N SER A 285 30.92 40.67 4.86
CA SER A 285 32.17 40.12 4.32
C SER A 285 32.87 41.02 3.31
N ARG A 286 32.25 42.12 2.85
CA ARG A 286 32.85 43.05 1.88
C ARG A 286 33.97 43.92 2.44
N GLY A 287 34.24 43.89 3.75
CA GLY A 287 35.49 44.35 4.36
C GLY A 287 35.77 45.86 4.29
N LEU A 288 36.47 46.40 5.29
CA LEU A 288 36.91 47.80 5.29
C LEU A 288 38.07 47.99 4.31
N GLU A 289 37.85 48.73 3.23
CA GLU A 289 38.92 49.21 2.36
C GLU A 289 39.72 50.33 3.04
N ASP A 290 41.04 50.37 2.79
CA ASP A 290 42.03 51.35 3.27
C ASP A 290 42.64 51.13 4.68
N PHE A 291 42.51 49.94 5.30
CA PHE A 291 43.13 49.70 6.63
C PHE A 291 44.59 49.21 6.55
N TYR A 292 45.00 48.49 5.50
CA TYR A 292 46.31 47.83 5.48
C TYR A 292 47.38 48.56 4.65
N ARG A 293 48.61 48.62 5.20
CA ARG A 293 49.80 49.25 4.57
C ARG A 293 50.22 48.62 3.24
N PHE A 294 49.71 47.44 2.88
CA PHE A 294 49.94 46.81 1.57
C PHE A 294 48.99 47.36 0.50
N GLN A 295 47.70 47.60 0.83
CA GLN A 295 46.72 48.22 -0.05
C GLN A 295 47.16 49.64 -0.45
N MET A 296 47.70 50.40 0.51
CA MET A 296 48.28 51.74 0.24
C MET A 296 49.55 51.69 -0.63
N ARG A 297 50.32 50.60 -0.58
CA ARG A 297 51.48 50.40 -1.47
C ARG A 297 51.05 50.04 -2.88
N GLU A 298 50.03 49.21 -3.01
CA GLU A 298 49.44 48.82 -4.29
C GLU A 298 48.79 50.01 -5.00
N LYS A 299 47.98 50.80 -4.27
CA LYS A 299 47.37 52.06 -4.75
C LYS A 299 48.39 53.17 -5.06
N ARG A 300 49.61 53.09 -4.51
CA ARG A 300 50.74 53.96 -4.91
C ARG A 300 51.43 53.46 -6.18
N LYS A 301 51.60 52.14 -6.31
CA LYS A 301 52.18 51.49 -7.49
C LYS A 301 51.29 51.68 -8.72
N GLU A 302 49.98 51.58 -8.53
CA GLU A 302 48.97 51.84 -9.58
C GLU A 302 49.01 53.29 -10.04
N ARG A 303 49.02 54.26 -9.10
CA ARG A 303 49.19 55.69 -9.44
C ARG A 303 50.52 55.99 -10.14
N GLN A 304 51.61 55.32 -9.76
CA GLN A 304 52.89 55.43 -10.46
C GLN A 304 52.82 54.85 -11.88
N GLY A 305 52.14 53.72 -12.06
CA GLY A 305 51.89 53.11 -13.37
C GLY A 305 51.04 53.98 -14.28
N GLU A 306 49.98 54.59 -13.76
CA GLU A 306 49.15 55.54 -14.51
C GLU A 306 49.93 56.77 -14.95
N LEU A 307 50.83 57.29 -14.11
CA LEU A 307 51.69 58.42 -14.46
C LEU A 307 52.72 58.04 -15.56
N LEU A 308 53.31 56.85 -15.49
CA LEU A 308 54.17 56.31 -16.55
C LEU A 308 53.42 56.17 -17.88
N ARG A 309 52.20 55.63 -17.84
CA ARG A 309 51.35 55.45 -19.02
C ARG A 309 50.97 56.79 -19.65
N ARG A 310 50.59 57.78 -18.82
CA ARG A 310 50.32 59.15 -19.30
C ARG A 310 51.57 59.82 -19.88
N PHE A 311 52.75 59.57 -19.32
CA PHE A 311 54.01 60.09 -19.85
C PHE A 311 54.39 59.47 -21.20
N GLU A 312 54.16 58.17 -21.38
CA GLU A 312 54.34 57.50 -22.67
C GLU A 312 53.36 58.03 -23.72
N GLU A 313 52.11 58.26 -23.34
CA GLU A 313 51.10 58.88 -24.20
C GLU A 313 51.49 60.31 -24.61
N ASP A 314 52.02 61.11 -23.69
CA ASP A 314 52.51 62.46 -24.00
C ASP A 314 53.79 62.46 -24.83
N LYS A 315 54.72 61.52 -24.58
CA LYS A 315 55.92 61.33 -25.41
C LYS A 315 55.53 60.94 -26.84
N ARG A 316 54.53 60.07 -26.98
CA ARG A 316 53.96 59.66 -28.27
C ARG A 316 53.29 60.84 -28.98
N ARG A 317 52.52 61.68 -28.26
CA ARG A 317 51.96 62.92 -28.82
C ARG A 317 53.04 63.90 -29.29
N VAL A 318 54.15 64.02 -28.56
CA VAL A 318 55.27 64.89 -28.93
C VAL A 318 56.02 64.35 -30.15
N GLU A 319 56.21 63.03 -30.27
CA GLU A 319 56.77 62.39 -31.47
C GLU A 319 55.87 62.59 -32.69
N GLU A 320 54.55 62.47 -32.53
CA GLU A 320 53.59 62.80 -33.59
C GLU A 320 53.69 64.27 -34.01
N MET A 321 53.83 65.21 -33.07
CA MET A 321 54.06 66.63 -33.39
C MET A 321 55.42 66.89 -34.06
N LYS A 322 56.48 66.13 -33.71
CA LYS A 322 57.79 66.21 -34.37
C LYS A 322 57.77 65.61 -35.77
N SER A 323 57.06 64.50 -35.98
CA SER A 323 56.92 63.86 -37.29
C SER A 323 56.17 64.75 -38.30
N ARG A 324 55.22 65.57 -37.82
CA ARG A 324 54.52 66.59 -38.65
C ARG A 324 55.35 67.84 -38.97
N ARG A 325 56.51 68.04 -38.31
CA ARG A 325 57.39 69.22 -38.51
C ARG A 325 58.66 68.94 -39.31
N GLY A 326 58.95 67.68 -39.68
CA GLY A 326 60.15 67.36 -40.44
C GLY A 326 60.02 66.10 -41.28
N LYS A 327 59.63 66.27 -42.55
CA LYS A 327 60.28 65.68 -43.74
C LYS A 327 59.38 65.81 -44.98
N VAL A 328 59.76 66.73 -45.86
CA VAL A 328 59.59 66.62 -47.31
C VAL A 328 60.94 66.17 -47.85
N VAL A 329 61.10 64.89 -48.19
CA VAL A 329 62.05 64.41 -49.21
C VAL A 329 61.50 63.12 -49.82
N VAL A 330 61.31 63.17 -51.13
CA VAL A 330 60.93 62.11 -52.06
C VAL A 330 62.17 61.25 -52.36
N SER A 331 62.06 59.91 -52.37
CA SER A 331 62.79 59.05 -53.34
C SER A 331 62.54 57.55 -53.19
N LEU A 332 61.99 56.97 -54.28
CA LEU A 332 62.54 55.81 -55.00
C LEU A 332 62.68 54.46 -54.27
N SER A 333 61.63 53.98 -53.59
CA SER A 333 61.50 52.54 -53.25
C SER A 333 60.19 51.89 -53.71
N ALA A 334 59.24 52.69 -54.24
CA ALA A 334 57.93 52.22 -54.68
C ALA A 334 57.91 51.60 -56.10
N LEU A 335 58.96 51.78 -56.91
CA LEU A 335 59.06 51.19 -58.24
C LEU A 335 59.75 49.80 -58.26
N LEU A 336 60.33 49.37 -57.14
CA LEU A 336 60.97 48.05 -57.00
C LEU A 336 60.01 46.96 -56.51
N TYR A 337 58.94 47.35 -55.79
CA TYR A 337 57.92 46.41 -55.30
C TYR A 337 56.89 46.00 -56.38
N LEU A 338 56.75 46.78 -57.45
CA LEU A 338 55.84 46.45 -58.56
C LEU A 338 56.50 45.53 -59.61
N TYR A 339 57.84 45.48 -59.67
CA TYR A 339 58.58 44.61 -60.58
C TYR A 339 58.80 43.19 -60.02
N LEU A 340 58.75 43.02 -58.69
CA LEU A 340 58.93 41.71 -58.04
C LEU A 340 57.65 40.85 -58.00
N LEU A 341 56.49 41.40 -58.37
CA LEU A 341 55.21 40.69 -58.38
C LEU A 341 54.89 40.01 -59.73
N LEU A 342 55.74 40.13 -60.76
CA LEU A 342 55.40 39.74 -62.15
C LEU A 342 56.31 38.70 -62.82
N THR A 343 56.91 37.77 -62.07
CA THR A 343 57.63 36.61 -62.63
C THR A 343 57.34 35.31 -61.85
N VAL A 344 56.20 34.66 -62.19
CA VAL A 344 55.95 33.22 -62.54
C VAL A 344 56.83 32.11 -61.87
N PRO A 345 56.32 30.90 -61.49
CA PRO A 345 55.08 30.24 -61.95
C PRO A 345 54.14 29.66 -60.88
N ALA A 346 52.92 29.40 -61.36
CA ALA A 346 51.94 28.50 -60.79
C ALA A 346 52.52 27.11 -60.46
N GLY A 347 52.36 26.69 -59.21
CA GLY A 347 52.67 25.32 -58.79
C GLY A 347 52.52 25.21 -57.27
N VAL A 348 51.66 24.31 -56.82
CA VAL A 348 51.39 23.95 -55.41
C VAL A 348 50.39 24.85 -54.67
N MET A 349 49.19 25.03 -55.22
CA MET A 349 47.98 25.33 -54.43
C MET A 349 46.79 24.41 -54.81
N ILE A 350 47.08 23.18 -55.26
CA ILE A 350 46.05 22.23 -55.76
C ILE A 350 45.82 21.03 -54.81
N VAL A 351 46.55 20.89 -53.70
CA VAL A 351 46.47 19.65 -52.89
C VAL A 351 45.63 19.78 -51.60
N SER A 352 45.19 20.98 -51.20
CA SER A 352 44.50 21.15 -49.91
C SER A 352 42.98 21.38 -49.98
N LEU A 353 42.45 21.82 -51.13
CA LEU A 353 41.00 21.99 -51.33
C LEU A 353 40.21 20.69 -51.57
N PRO A 354 40.70 19.68 -52.34
CA PRO A 354 39.93 18.46 -52.54
C PRO A 354 39.86 17.57 -51.28
N LEU A 355 40.88 17.62 -50.42
CA LEU A 355 40.92 16.87 -49.16
C LEU A 355 39.91 17.41 -48.13
N LEU A 356 39.76 18.74 -48.05
CA LEU A 356 38.78 19.40 -47.18
C LEU A 356 37.35 19.16 -47.66
N LEU A 357 37.13 19.15 -48.98
CA LEU A 357 35.82 18.89 -49.56
C LEU A 357 35.42 17.42 -49.42
N LEU A 358 36.39 16.49 -49.48
CA LEU A 358 36.16 15.06 -49.25
C LEU A 358 35.86 14.76 -47.77
N LEU A 359 36.52 15.44 -46.83
CA LEU A 359 36.24 15.33 -45.39
C LEU A 359 34.85 15.87 -45.04
N LEU A 360 34.43 16.98 -45.65
CA LEU A 360 33.09 17.55 -45.46
C LEU A 360 32.01 16.64 -46.06
N LEU A 361 32.25 16.01 -47.22
CA LEU A 361 31.33 15.05 -47.84
C LEU A 361 31.21 13.75 -47.02
N LEU A 362 32.30 13.27 -46.43
CA LEU A 362 32.31 12.10 -45.55
C LEU A 362 31.55 12.37 -44.24
N LEU A 363 31.70 13.56 -43.67
CA LEU A 363 30.98 13.99 -42.47
C LEU A 363 29.47 14.14 -42.76
N LEU A 364 29.10 14.66 -43.95
CA LEU A 364 27.71 14.76 -44.40
C LEU A 364 27.09 13.36 -44.66
N LEU A 365 27.87 12.41 -45.20
CA LEU A 365 27.44 11.02 -45.41
C LEU A 365 27.24 10.27 -44.09
N LEU A 366 28.09 10.52 -43.08
CA LEU A 366 27.95 9.96 -41.73
C LEU A 366 26.73 10.53 -41.00
N LEU A 367 26.44 11.83 -41.18
CA LEU A 367 25.24 12.48 -40.66
C LEU A 367 23.97 11.96 -41.36
N LEU A 368 24.06 11.63 -42.66
CA LEU A 368 22.97 11.04 -43.44
C LEU A 368 22.73 9.56 -43.08
N LEU A 369 23.78 8.80 -42.70
CA LEU A 369 23.64 7.43 -42.18
C LEU A 369 23.05 7.38 -40.76
N LEU A 370 23.34 8.38 -39.91
CA LEU A 370 22.70 8.52 -38.59
C LEU A 370 21.23 8.95 -38.68
N LEU A 371 20.83 9.64 -39.76
CA LEU A 371 19.44 10.04 -40.02
C LEU A 371 18.61 8.97 -40.75
N LEU A 372 19.23 7.89 -41.25
CA LEU A 372 18.57 6.75 -41.91
C LEU A 372 18.48 5.52 -40.99
N HIS A 373 18.88 5.64 -39.73
CA HIS A 373 18.71 4.61 -38.71
C HIS A 373 17.56 4.95 -37.78
N ASP A 374 16.36 5.10 -38.35
CA ASP A 374 15.16 4.71 -37.64
C ASP A 374 14.05 4.29 -38.64
N GLU A 375 13.26 3.32 -38.22
CA GLU A 375 12.19 2.62 -38.94
C GLU A 375 12.56 1.72 -40.14
N SER A 376 12.52 0.39 -39.94
CA SER A 376 11.29 -0.36 -40.27
C SER A 376 11.51 -1.89 -40.31
N ALA A 377 10.63 -2.57 -39.57
CA ALA A 377 9.99 -3.85 -39.87
C ALA A 377 10.75 -5.18 -39.71
N GLY A 378 10.10 -6.05 -38.92
CA GLY A 378 9.53 -7.25 -39.52
C GLY A 378 10.30 -8.53 -39.26
N GLY A 379 9.75 -9.37 -38.38
CA GLY A 379 10.39 -10.60 -37.93
C GLY A 379 10.35 -11.77 -38.90
N GLN A 380 10.96 -12.89 -38.48
CA GLN A 380 10.40 -14.24 -38.59
C GLN A 380 11.28 -15.29 -37.87
N ARG A 381 10.65 -15.99 -36.92
CA ARG A 381 10.63 -17.46 -36.71
C ARG A 381 11.93 -18.26 -36.84
N SER A 382 12.29 -19.02 -35.80
CA SER A 382 11.86 -20.44 -35.61
C SER A 382 12.39 -20.98 -34.26
N THR A 383 11.52 -21.53 -33.39
CA THR A 383 11.43 -22.96 -32.98
C THR A 383 12.67 -23.49 -32.24
N LEU A 384 12.62 -24.17 -31.09
CA LEU A 384 11.57 -24.92 -30.40
C LEU A 384 12.12 -25.23 -29.00
N CYS A 385 11.31 -25.14 -27.94
CA CYS A 385 11.35 -26.10 -26.85
C CYS A 385 10.00 -26.01 -26.12
N HIS A 386 9.17 -27.01 -26.38
CA HIS A 386 7.88 -27.21 -25.73
C HIS A 386 8.09 -27.43 -24.23
N TYR A 387 7.41 -26.65 -23.39
CA TYR A 387 6.70 -27.22 -22.26
C TYR A 387 5.41 -26.46 -22.00
N SER A 388 4.33 -27.25 -22.05
CA SER A 388 2.91 -27.00 -21.83
C SER A 388 2.46 -25.60 -21.36
N ALA A 389 1.64 -24.97 -22.19
CA ALA A 389 0.82 -23.82 -21.84
C ALA A 389 -0.23 -24.21 -20.76
N CYS A 390 -0.09 -23.64 -19.57
CA CYS A 390 -1.16 -23.56 -18.58
C CYS A 390 -1.58 -22.09 -18.42
N LYS A 391 -2.67 -21.74 -19.10
CA LYS A 391 -3.74 -20.82 -18.67
C LYS A 391 -3.31 -19.60 -17.85
N MET A 392 -3.13 -18.46 -18.53
CA MET A 392 -3.08 -17.13 -17.95
C MET A 392 -4.45 -16.78 -17.34
N ASN A 393 -4.64 -17.09 -16.05
CA ASN A 393 -5.61 -16.43 -15.18
C ASN A 393 -4.85 -15.93 -13.96
N GLY A 394 -5.04 -14.66 -13.63
CA GLY A 394 -4.53 -14.08 -12.39
C GLY A 394 -5.17 -14.76 -11.19
N ASP A 395 -4.37 -15.58 -10.50
CA ASP A 395 -4.45 -15.92 -9.09
C ASP A 395 -3.15 -16.65 -8.79
N SER A 396 -2.36 -16.15 -7.83
CA SER A 396 -1.11 -16.77 -7.38
C SER A 396 -1.38 -18.08 -6.63
N ALA A 397 -1.71 -19.13 -7.38
CA ALA A 397 -1.89 -20.46 -6.85
C ALA A 397 -0.52 -21.05 -6.48
N LEU A 398 -0.20 -21.07 -5.18
CA LEU A 398 0.95 -21.78 -4.65
C LEU A 398 0.84 -23.28 -5.01
N PRO A 399 1.95 -23.96 -5.33
CA PRO A 399 1.93 -25.41 -5.51
C PRO A 399 1.41 -26.14 -4.27
N GLU A 400 0.79 -27.31 -4.47
CA GLU A 400 0.33 -28.14 -3.36
C GLU A 400 1.53 -28.70 -2.57
N GLN A 401 1.55 -28.44 -1.25
CA GLN A 401 2.60 -28.94 -0.37
C GLN A 401 2.47 -30.45 -0.16
N ARG A 402 3.60 -31.12 0.04
CA ARG A 402 3.59 -32.54 0.46
C ARG A 402 2.92 -32.68 1.83
N GLN A 403 2.11 -33.72 2.03
CA GLN A 403 1.41 -33.95 3.30
C GLN A 403 2.34 -34.21 4.50
N HIS A 404 3.56 -34.68 4.24
CA HIS A 404 4.55 -34.98 5.28
C HIS A 404 5.90 -34.36 4.96
N PRO A 405 6.53 -33.67 5.94
CA PRO A 405 7.89 -33.17 5.83
C PRO A 405 8.89 -34.24 5.44
N LEU A 406 10.00 -33.82 4.81
CA LEU A 406 11.13 -34.72 4.63
C LEU A 406 11.70 -35.12 6.00
N ARG A 407 12.12 -36.39 6.11
CA ARG A 407 12.73 -36.89 7.35
C ARG A 407 14.14 -36.32 7.50
N PRO A 408 14.49 -35.74 8.66
CA PRO A 408 15.85 -35.30 8.96
C PRO A 408 16.90 -36.39 8.68
N GLY A 409 17.92 -36.08 7.90
CA GLY A 409 18.99 -36.99 7.47
C GLY A 409 18.62 -37.93 6.30
N SER A 410 17.49 -37.72 5.62
CA SER A 410 17.10 -38.56 4.47
C SER A 410 17.89 -38.20 3.21
N SER A 411 18.18 -39.18 2.34
CA SER A 411 18.81 -38.93 1.03
C SER A 411 18.05 -37.89 0.18
N LYS A 412 16.72 -37.84 0.31
CA LYS A 412 15.88 -36.85 -0.37
C LYS A 412 16.08 -35.44 0.17
N GLU A 413 16.31 -35.30 1.48
CA GLU A 413 16.61 -34.02 2.11
C GLU A 413 18.00 -33.52 1.70
N THR A 414 19.01 -34.40 1.72
CA THR A 414 20.35 -34.07 1.22
C THR A 414 20.32 -33.66 -0.25
N THR A 415 19.54 -34.35 -1.07
CA THR A 415 19.38 -34.00 -2.50
C THR A 415 18.72 -32.63 -2.66
N LEU A 416 17.69 -32.33 -1.85
CA LEU A 416 17.02 -31.03 -1.86
C LEU A 416 17.99 -29.92 -1.45
N LEU A 417 18.74 -30.09 -0.36
CA LEU A 417 19.71 -29.12 0.12
C LEU A 417 20.76 -28.82 -0.95
N ASN A 418 21.40 -29.87 -1.51
CA ASN A 418 22.39 -29.71 -2.57
C ASN A 418 21.82 -28.98 -3.79
N TRP A 419 20.56 -29.25 -4.15
CA TRP A 419 19.92 -28.59 -5.28
C TRP A 419 19.62 -27.12 -5.00
N VAL A 420 19.11 -26.79 -3.80
CA VAL A 420 18.80 -25.40 -3.40
C VAL A 420 20.08 -24.58 -3.26
N GLU A 421 21.11 -25.13 -2.63
CA GLU A 421 22.42 -24.50 -2.52
C GLU A 421 23.02 -24.23 -3.91
N ALA A 422 22.95 -25.21 -4.83
CA ALA A 422 23.35 -25.01 -6.22
C ALA A 422 22.49 -23.95 -6.94
N ALA A 423 21.17 -23.90 -6.68
CA ALA A 423 20.29 -22.90 -7.26
C ALA A 423 20.63 -21.48 -6.79
N VAL A 424 20.83 -21.29 -5.48
CA VAL A 424 21.26 -20.00 -4.90
C VAL A 424 22.63 -19.59 -5.46
N LEU A 425 23.57 -20.52 -5.56
CA LEU A 425 24.90 -20.26 -6.11
C LEU A 425 24.86 -19.90 -7.60
N ARG A 426 23.99 -20.55 -8.39
CA ARG A 426 23.73 -20.17 -9.79
C ARG A 426 23.17 -18.76 -9.90
N ILE A 427 22.17 -18.40 -9.08
CA ILE A 427 21.58 -17.05 -9.06
C ILE A 427 22.67 -16.00 -8.75
N ASN A 428 23.47 -16.23 -7.71
CA ASN A 428 24.57 -15.33 -7.34
C ASN A 428 25.62 -15.21 -8.44
N ARG A 429 26.00 -16.32 -9.12
CA ARG A 429 26.98 -16.31 -10.22
C ARG A 429 26.45 -15.53 -11.42
N ARG A 430 25.17 -15.72 -11.80
CA ARG A 430 24.53 -14.98 -12.90
C ARG A 430 24.42 -13.49 -12.60
N HIS A 431 24.11 -13.11 -11.37
CA HIS A 431 24.09 -11.71 -10.94
C HIS A 431 25.50 -11.09 -10.97
N ALA A 432 26.52 -11.76 -10.44
CA ALA A 432 27.90 -11.28 -10.47
C ALA A 432 28.43 -11.06 -11.90
N LYS A 433 28.09 -11.94 -12.85
CA LYS A 433 28.48 -11.83 -14.27
C LYS A 433 27.89 -10.60 -14.99
N ARG A 434 26.83 -9.99 -14.45
CA ARG A 434 26.29 -8.73 -14.98
C ARG A 434 27.32 -7.60 -14.84
N PHE A 435 27.98 -7.51 -13.69
CA PHE A 435 28.97 -6.47 -13.41
C PHE A 435 30.28 -6.69 -14.17
N SER A 436 30.63 -7.93 -14.53
CA SER A 436 31.83 -8.22 -15.33
C SER A 436 31.68 -7.86 -16.81
N ARG A 437 30.43 -7.76 -17.32
CA ARG A 437 30.15 -7.36 -18.71
C ARG A 437 30.50 -5.89 -18.99
N SER A 438 30.59 -5.06 -17.94
CA SER A 438 30.99 -3.63 -18.01
C SER A 438 32.51 -3.43 -18.18
N PHE A 439 33.34 -4.44 -17.88
CA PHE A 439 34.81 -4.27 -17.80
C PHE A 439 35.62 -5.10 -18.83
N THR A 440 34.95 -5.88 -19.69
CA THR A 440 35.62 -6.83 -20.60
C THR A 440 35.34 -6.53 -22.07
N GLU A 441 35.62 -5.31 -22.51
CA GLU A 441 35.87 -5.01 -23.93
C GLU A 441 37.37 -4.99 -24.28
N THR A 442 38.25 -5.29 -23.31
CA THR A 442 39.69 -5.33 -23.58
C THR A 442 40.31 -6.49 -22.81
N ASP A 443 40.76 -7.48 -23.58
CA ASP A 443 41.68 -8.56 -23.19
C ASP A 443 41.19 -9.58 -22.15
N ALA A 444 40.76 -10.77 -22.62
CA ALA A 444 40.86 -11.98 -21.82
C ALA A 444 41.06 -13.22 -22.70
N GLU A 445 42.26 -13.80 -22.58
CA GLU A 445 42.64 -15.12 -23.04
C GLU A 445 41.71 -16.21 -22.51
N GLU A 446 41.46 -17.21 -23.36
CA GLU A 446 40.69 -18.41 -23.07
C GLU A 446 41.32 -19.23 -21.92
N THR A 447 40.74 -19.15 -20.72
CA THR A 447 40.86 -20.23 -19.73
C THR A 447 39.65 -21.15 -19.83
N LYS A 448 39.90 -22.34 -20.41
CA LYS A 448 38.95 -23.44 -20.55
C LYS A 448 38.66 -24.09 -19.21
N ASP A 449 37.73 -23.53 -18.45
CA ASP A 449 36.99 -24.29 -17.43
C ASP A 449 35.55 -24.51 -17.95
N ALA A 450 35.37 -25.67 -18.59
CA ALA A 450 34.18 -26.09 -19.31
C ALA A 450 33.04 -26.57 -18.38
N GLU A 451 32.71 -25.80 -17.34
CA GLU A 451 31.52 -26.07 -16.50
C GLU A 451 30.62 -24.83 -16.42
N GLU A 452 29.67 -24.84 -17.36
CA GLU A 452 28.50 -23.97 -17.48
C GLU A 452 28.82 -22.49 -17.71
N ASP A 453 28.98 -22.13 -18.98
CA ASP A 453 29.01 -20.75 -19.47
C ASP A 453 27.59 -20.15 -19.41
N VAL A 454 27.10 -19.92 -18.19
CA VAL A 454 25.75 -19.37 -17.97
C VAL A 454 25.81 -17.84 -18.14
N PRO A 455 24.99 -17.24 -19.02
CA PRO A 455 24.92 -15.78 -19.21
C PRO A 455 24.50 -15.04 -17.95
N GLY A 456 24.96 -13.79 -17.82
CA GLY A 456 24.48 -12.88 -16.76
C GLY A 456 23.00 -12.55 -16.90
N TYR A 457 22.43 -11.90 -15.88
CA TYR A 457 21.04 -11.41 -15.95
C TYR A 457 20.96 -10.11 -16.75
N ASP A 458 20.08 -10.08 -17.76
CA ASP A 458 19.81 -8.88 -18.55
C ASP A 458 18.62 -8.08 -18.00
N SER A 459 17.73 -8.71 -17.22
CA SER A 459 16.54 -8.07 -16.63
C SER A 459 16.16 -8.66 -15.26
N PHE A 460 15.41 -7.89 -14.47
CA PHE A 460 14.87 -8.39 -13.20
C PHE A 460 13.89 -9.55 -13.40
N GLY A 461 13.13 -9.57 -14.51
CA GLY A 461 12.23 -10.67 -14.85
C GLY A 461 12.92 -12.03 -14.90
N GLU A 462 14.17 -12.11 -15.40
CA GLU A 462 14.93 -13.36 -15.39
C GLU A 462 15.34 -13.80 -13.99
N VAL A 463 15.74 -12.85 -13.14
CA VAL A 463 16.02 -13.09 -11.71
C VAL A 463 14.76 -13.64 -11.04
N ALA A 464 13.62 -12.99 -11.28
CA ALA A 464 12.34 -13.37 -10.70
C ALA A 464 11.96 -14.80 -11.10
N VAL A 465 12.16 -15.22 -12.36
CA VAL A 465 11.88 -16.59 -12.80
C VAL A 465 12.78 -17.62 -12.12
N ASP A 466 14.08 -17.36 -11.97
CA ASP A 466 15.00 -18.30 -11.33
C ASP A 466 14.74 -18.42 -9.82
N VAL A 467 14.42 -17.31 -9.16
CA VAL A 467 13.99 -17.31 -7.76
C VAL A 467 12.65 -18.02 -7.60
N ASP A 468 11.68 -17.78 -8.49
CA ASP A 468 10.35 -18.40 -8.48
C ASP A 468 10.44 -19.93 -8.53
N ARG A 469 11.33 -20.47 -9.38
CA ARG A 469 11.62 -21.91 -9.46
C ARG A 469 12.22 -22.47 -8.17
N ALA A 470 13.15 -21.75 -7.55
CA ALA A 470 13.74 -22.17 -6.28
C ALA A 470 12.69 -22.18 -5.16
N LEU A 471 11.81 -21.18 -5.13
CA LEU A 471 10.71 -21.08 -4.18
C LEU A 471 9.68 -22.19 -4.36
N ASP A 472 9.32 -22.57 -5.58
CA ASP A 472 8.39 -23.69 -5.82
C ASP A 472 8.91 -25.01 -5.29
N VAL A 473 10.17 -25.33 -5.56
CA VAL A 473 10.78 -26.59 -5.10
C VAL A 473 10.89 -26.60 -3.57
N LEU A 474 11.26 -25.46 -2.97
CA LEU A 474 11.28 -25.29 -1.52
C LEU A 474 9.88 -25.45 -0.93
N TRP A 475 8.86 -24.83 -1.52
CA TRP A 475 7.49 -24.88 -1.03
C TRP A 475 6.91 -26.30 -1.05
N VAL A 476 7.13 -27.05 -2.13
CA VAL A 476 6.67 -28.44 -2.26
C VAL A 476 7.30 -29.36 -1.19
N SER A 477 8.50 -29.05 -0.68
CA SER A 477 9.21 -29.91 0.29
C SER A 477 8.45 -30.12 1.61
N ASN A 478 7.65 -29.14 2.04
CA ASN A 478 6.98 -29.05 3.34
C ASN A 478 7.90 -29.33 4.54
N THR A 479 9.13 -28.81 4.51
CA THR A 479 10.09 -28.94 5.62
C THR A 479 10.44 -27.55 6.17
N PRO A 480 9.77 -27.06 7.23
CA PRO A 480 9.89 -25.68 7.71
C PRO A 480 11.32 -25.28 8.08
N SER A 481 12.09 -26.22 8.66
CA SER A 481 13.49 -26.01 9.05
C SER A 481 14.43 -25.72 7.87
N ILE A 482 14.03 -26.09 6.64
CA ILE A 482 14.77 -25.78 5.40
C ILE A 482 14.08 -24.59 4.70
N GLN A 483 12.75 -24.61 4.61
CA GLN A 483 11.98 -23.58 3.92
C GLN A 483 12.26 -22.18 4.47
N VAL A 484 12.13 -21.98 5.77
CA VAL A 484 12.27 -20.66 6.40
C VAL A 484 13.64 -20.01 6.14
N PRO A 485 14.79 -20.65 6.44
CA PRO A 485 16.09 -20.01 6.23
C PRO A 485 16.41 -19.75 4.74
N TYR A 486 16.09 -20.69 3.84
CA TYR A 486 16.37 -20.50 2.41
C TYR A 486 15.43 -19.49 1.76
N MET A 487 14.17 -19.40 2.19
CA MET A 487 13.27 -18.36 1.73
C MET A 487 13.67 -16.97 2.20
N ILE A 488 14.14 -16.83 3.45
CA ILE A 488 14.73 -15.57 3.94
C ILE A 488 15.94 -15.19 3.08
N SER A 489 16.81 -16.15 2.75
CA SER A 489 17.96 -15.91 1.87
C SER A 489 17.54 -15.45 0.48
N LEU A 490 16.58 -16.13 -0.15
CA LEU A 490 16.09 -15.78 -1.49
C LEU A 490 15.38 -14.42 -1.52
N ALA A 491 14.56 -14.11 -0.52
CA ALA A 491 13.93 -12.80 -0.38
C ALA A 491 14.96 -11.70 -0.11
N GLY A 492 16.04 -12.02 0.62
CA GLY A 492 17.20 -11.14 0.79
C GLY A 492 17.87 -10.80 -0.54
N LEU A 493 18.09 -11.81 -1.40
CA LEU A 493 18.64 -11.60 -2.74
C LEU A 493 17.74 -10.72 -3.59
N VAL A 494 16.42 -10.98 -3.58
CA VAL A 494 15.43 -10.15 -4.27
C VAL A 494 15.53 -8.69 -3.83
N ASN A 495 15.53 -8.42 -2.51
CA ASN A 495 15.62 -7.07 -1.98
C ASN A 495 16.94 -6.36 -2.39
N SER A 496 18.07 -7.07 -2.40
CA SER A 496 19.33 -6.48 -2.84
C SER A 496 19.37 -6.23 -4.35
N TYR A 497 18.80 -7.15 -5.13
CA TYR A 497 18.90 -7.11 -6.59
C TYR A 497 17.90 -6.13 -7.21
N LEU A 498 16.80 -5.79 -6.54
CA LEU A 498 15.81 -4.84 -7.07
C LEU A 498 16.41 -3.50 -7.49
N ARG A 499 17.38 -2.97 -6.74
CA ARG A 499 18.06 -1.70 -7.04
C ARG A 499 19.03 -1.79 -8.21
N ASP A 500 19.42 -3.00 -8.57
CA ASP A 500 20.41 -3.22 -9.61
C ASP A 500 19.75 -3.15 -11.00
N PHE A 501 18.48 -3.49 -11.16
CA PHE A 501 17.81 -3.60 -12.45
C PHE A 501 16.80 -2.47 -12.68
N PRO A 502 16.49 -2.14 -13.95
CA PRO A 502 15.36 -1.27 -14.25
C PRO A 502 14.07 -1.90 -13.70
N TRP A 503 13.17 -1.06 -13.22
CA TRP A 503 11.96 -1.46 -12.53
C TRP A 503 11.03 -2.23 -13.46
N GLN A 504 10.56 -3.38 -12.97
CA GLN A 504 9.61 -4.23 -13.69
C GLN A 504 8.48 -4.59 -12.74
N ALA A 505 7.45 -3.74 -12.69
CA ALA A 505 6.36 -3.83 -11.72
C ALA A 505 5.68 -5.21 -11.71
N ARG A 506 5.32 -5.73 -12.89
CA ARG A 506 4.50 -6.95 -13.02
C ARG A 506 5.21 -8.19 -12.47
N GLU A 507 6.46 -8.38 -12.86
CA GLU A 507 7.30 -9.51 -12.46
C GLU A 507 7.66 -9.41 -10.97
N THR A 508 7.96 -8.20 -10.50
CA THR A 508 8.29 -7.90 -9.10
C THR A 508 7.11 -8.19 -8.18
N PHE A 509 5.93 -7.62 -8.44
CA PHE A 509 4.76 -7.82 -7.59
C PHE A 509 4.28 -9.28 -7.60
N ARG A 510 4.36 -9.97 -8.74
CA ARG A 510 4.04 -11.41 -8.80
C ARG A 510 4.92 -12.24 -7.86
N LEU A 511 6.23 -11.97 -7.85
CA LEU A 511 7.18 -12.66 -6.98
C LEU A 511 6.95 -12.32 -5.50
N LEU A 512 6.74 -11.04 -5.20
CA LEU A 512 6.50 -10.56 -3.83
C LEU A 512 5.18 -11.08 -3.26
N ASP A 513 4.10 -11.12 -4.05
CA ASP A 513 2.80 -11.70 -3.65
C ASP A 513 2.92 -13.19 -3.31
N LYS A 514 3.76 -13.92 -4.06
CA LYS A 514 4.04 -15.33 -3.80
C LYS A 514 4.81 -15.48 -2.49
N LEU A 515 5.88 -14.69 -2.30
CA LEU A 515 6.66 -14.66 -1.06
C LEU A 515 5.79 -14.30 0.15
N ASP A 516 4.85 -13.36 0.00
CA ASP A 516 3.90 -12.98 1.05
C ASP A 516 2.97 -14.14 1.44
N ALA A 517 2.42 -14.84 0.44
CA ALA A 517 1.59 -16.02 0.68
C ALA A 517 2.37 -17.16 1.37
N MET A 518 3.65 -17.34 1.05
CA MET A 518 4.48 -18.37 1.68
C MET A 518 4.96 -17.98 3.09
N PHE A 519 5.39 -16.74 3.32
CA PHE A 519 5.80 -16.28 4.65
C PHE A 519 4.63 -16.23 5.63
N SER A 520 3.45 -15.75 5.21
CA SER A 520 2.24 -15.77 6.03
C SER A 520 1.86 -17.17 6.50
N ALA A 521 2.01 -18.17 5.64
CA ALA A 521 1.75 -19.57 6.00
C ALA A 521 2.82 -20.18 6.93
N LEU A 522 4.11 -19.86 6.74
CA LEU A 522 5.21 -20.40 7.54
C LEU A 522 5.43 -19.69 8.88
N LEU A 523 4.82 -18.51 9.07
CA LEU A 523 4.95 -17.70 10.29
C LEU A 523 4.52 -18.42 11.57
N ALA A 524 3.60 -19.37 11.47
CA ALA A 524 3.15 -20.18 12.60
C ALA A 524 4.23 -21.18 13.10
N GLU A 525 5.11 -21.63 12.20
CA GLU A 525 6.12 -22.66 12.46
C GLU A 525 7.54 -22.07 12.63
N ALA A 526 7.72 -20.78 12.34
CA ALA A 526 8.98 -20.07 12.46
C ALA A 526 9.36 -19.75 13.91
N SER A 527 10.65 -19.84 14.23
CA SER A 527 11.21 -19.45 15.52
C SER A 527 11.14 -17.94 15.76
N MET A 528 11.18 -17.50 17.03
CA MET A 528 11.17 -16.08 17.39
C MET A 528 12.25 -15.26 16.65
N THR A 529 13.44 -15.83 16.49
CA THR A 529 14.55 -15.20 15.75
C THR A 529 14.29 -15.09 14.26
N GLU A 530 13.65 -16.09 13.65
CA GLU A 530 13.28 -16.06 12.24
C GLU A 530 12.15 -15.06 11.98
N ARG A 531 11.17 -14.99 12.88
CA ARG A 531 10.08 -14.00 12.81
C ARG A 531 10.59 -12.57 12.80
N VAL A 532 11.57 -12.25 13.65
CA VAL A 532 12.23 -10.92 13.66
C VAL A 532 12.97 -10.65 12.35
N ARG A 533 13.64 -11.65 11.77
CA ARG A 533 14.33 -11.52 10.48
C ARG A 533 13.35 -11.31 9.32
N ILE A 534 12.26 -12.09 9.28
CA ILE A 534 11.20 -11.95 8.28
C ILE A 534 10.60 -10.54 8.37
N LYS A 535 10.29 -10.05 9.57
CA LYS A 535 9.79 -8.69 9.78
C LYS A 535 10.70 -7.63 9.18
N SER A 536 11.97 -7.64 9.59
CA SER A 536 12.96 -6.67 9.14
C SER A 536 13.17 -6.72 7.63
N LEU A 537 13.16 -7.93 7.04
CA LEU A 537 13.34 -8.12 5.60
C LEU A 537 12.13 -7.62 4.81
N VAL A 538 10.93 -7.93 5.28
CA VAL A 538 9.66 -7.51 4.66
C VAL A 538 9.53 -5.99 4.69
N GLU A 539 9.78 -5.36 5.84
CA GLU A 539 9.77 -3.90 5.98
C GLU A 539 10.82 -3.26 5.08
N GLY A 540 12.04 -3.82 5.04
CA GLY A 540 13.10 -3.36 4.15
C GLY A 540 12.76 -3.49 2.66
N THR A 541 12.11 -4.57 2.26
CA THR A 541 11.70 -4.79 0.86
C THR A 541 10.61 -3.81 0.44
N ARG A 542 9.66 -3.47 1.32
CA ARG A 542 8.67 -2.42 1.05
C ARG A 542 9.35 -1.08 0.79
N VAL A 543 10.30 -0.69 1.63
CA VAL A 543 11.06 0.56 1.45
C VAL A 543 11.81 0.55 0.12
N THR A 544 12.55 -0.52 -0.20
CA THR A 544 13.25 -0.62 -1.49
C THR A 544 12.30 -0.55 -2.70
N VAL A 545 11.12 -1.14 -2.62
CA VAL A 545 10.11 -1.04 -3.69
C VAL A 545 9.59 0.39 -3.86
N PHE A 546 9.43 1.15 -2.77
CA PHE A 546 9.09 2.57 -2.86
C PHE A 546 10.26 3.40 -3.42
N ASP A 547 11.48 3.16 -2.94
CA ASP A 547 12.69 3.89 -3.37
C ASP A 547 12.96 3.71 -4.88
N VAL A 548 13.03 2.46 -5.37
CA VAL A 548 13.35 2.16 -6.78
C VAL A 548 12.28 2.67 -7.73
N ARG A 549 11.02 2.73 -7.28
CA ARG A 549 9.93 3.27 -8.09
C ARG A 549 9.99 4.79 -8.19
N ASP A 550 10.22 5.47 -7.07
CA ASP A 550 10.27 6.93 -7.06
C ASP A 550 11.50 7.47 -7.83
N GLU A 551 12.58 6.69 -7.98
CA GLU A 551 13.73 7.02 -8.83
C GLU A 551 13.40 7.02 -10.34
N GLU A 552 12.46 6.22 -10.82
CA GLU A 552 12.05 6.23 -12.25
C GLU A 552 11.03 7.32 -12.56
N ASP A 553 10.15 7.68 -11.61
CA ASP A 553 9.19 8.78 -11.77
C ASP A 553 9.89 10.16 -11.94
N ASP A 554 11.16 10.31 -11.50
CA ASP A 554 11.94 11.55 -11.60
C ASP A 554 12.65 11.75 -12.97
N ASP A 555 12.82 10.69 -13.78
CA ASP A 555 13.55 10.75 -15.07
C ASP A 555 12.63 10.96 -16.30
N ASP A 556 11.31 10.78 -16.15
CA ASP A 556 10.31 10.91 -17.23
C ASP A 556 9.63 12.30 -17.31
N ASP A 557 10.20 13.33 -16.67
CA ASP A 557 9.78 14.74 -16.77
C ASP A 557 10.14 15.37 -18.14
N VAL A 558 9.89 14.65 -19.24
CA VAL A 558 9.90 15.20 -20.60
C VAL A 558 8.46 15.51 -20.98
N ASP A 559 8.15 16.80 -21.17
CA ASP A 559 6.88 17.31 -21.68
C ASP A 559 6.49 16.58 -23.00
N VAL A 560 5.74 15.48 -22.92
CA VAL A 560 5.15 14.79 -24.07
C VAL A 560 3.66 15.12 -24.12
N ASP A 561 3.25 15.63 -25.28
CA ASP A 561 1.94 16.23 -25.54
C ASP A 561 0.74 15.38 -25.07
N ALA A 562 -0.21 16.08 -24.45
CA ALA A 562 -1.46 15.58 -23.91
C ALA A 562 -2.39 15.03 -25.01
N GLU A 563 -2.30 13.74 -25.35
CA GLU A 563 -3.41 13.03 -26.00
C GLU A 563 -3.47 11.50 -25.80
N VAL A 564 -2.75 10.90 -24.83
CA VAL A 564 -2.79 9.43 -24.58
C VAL A 564 -2.89 9.03 -23.08
N ASP A 565 -3.60 9.78 -22.23
CA ASP A 565 -3.43 9.64 -20.76
C ASP A 565 -4.49 8.84 -19.99
N ALA A 566 -5.51 8.23 -20.60
CA ALA A 566 -6.54 7.54 -19.80
C ALA A 566 -6.15 6.09 -19.41
N GLU A 567 -5.38 5.39 -20.23
CA GLU A 567 -5.09 3.96 -20.04
C GLU A 567 -3.78 3.73 -19.28
N VAL A 568 -2.79 4.61 -19.49
CA VAL A 568 -1.50 4.63 -18.78
C VAL A 568 -1.70 5.04 -17.31
N ASP A 569 -2.50 6.07 -17.02
CA ASP A 569 -2.85 6.48 -15.65
C ASP A 569 -3.54 5.37 -14.85
N ALA A 570 -4.40 4.58 -15.51
CA ALA A 570 -5.09 3.46 -14.89
C ALA A 570 -4.12 2.31 -14.55
N GLU A 571 -3.04 2.13 -15.32
CA GLU A 571 -2.01 1.13 -15.07
C GLU A 571 -1.07 1.55 -13.95
N VAL A 572 -0.60 2.80 -13.97
CA VAL A 572 0.21 3.40 -12.91
C VAL A 572 -0.55 3.38 -11.57
N GLY A 573 -1.86 3.67 -11.58
CA GLY A 573 -2.73 3.56 -10.40
C GLY A 573 -2.88 2.13 -9.84
N ARG A 574 -2.92 1.11 -10.71
CA ARG A 574 -2.95 -0.30 -10.27
C ARG A 574 -1.70 -0.68 -9.50
N TRP A 575 -0.53 -0.24 -9.99
CA TRP A 575 0.76 -0.57 -9.38
C TRP A 575 1.03 0.24 -8.10
N LYS A 576 0.55 1.49 -8.02
CA LYS A 576 0.52 2.28 -6.76
C LYS A 576 -0.20 1.54 -5.64
N MET A 577 -1.35 0.96 -5.97
CA MET A 577 -2.12 0.16 -5.03
C MET A 577 -1.46 -1.19 -4.72
N ALA A 578 -0.73 -1.80 -5.66
CA ALA A 578 0.02 -3.04 -5.43
C ALA A 578 1.22 -2.83 -4.50
N ALA A 579 1.96 -1.74 -4.67
CA ALA A 579 3.09 -1.36 -3.80
C ALA A 579 2.66 -1.22 -2.33
N ALA A 580 1.50 -0.61 -2.08
CA ALA A 580 0.96 -0.48 -0.73
C ALA A 580 0.65 -1.83 -0.07
N ARG A 581 0.26 -2.84 -0.87
CA ARG A 581 -0.12 -4.19 -0.43
C ARG A 581 1.04 -5.18 -0.34
N VAL A 582 2.26 -4.80 -0.73
CA VAL A 582 3.43 -5.67 -0.63
C VAL A 582 3.60 -6.17 0.80
N TYR A 583 3.59 -7.50 0.96
CA TYR A 583 3.71 -8.20 2.24
C TYR A 583 2.64 -7.90 3.31
N GLU A 584 1.46 -7.43 2.90
CA GLU A 584 0.36 -7.09 3.83
C GLU A 584 -0.06 -8.30 4.68
N ARG A 585 -0.15 -9.51 4.10
CA ARG A 585 -0.57 -10.71 4.84
C ARG A 585 0.45 -11.09 5.90
N THR A 586 1.73 -11.09 5.53
CA THR A 586 2.84 -11.41 6.43
C THR A 586 2.91 -10.42 7.59
N LEU A 587 2.81 -9.11 7.33
CA LEU A 587 2.83 -8.09 8.37
C LEU A 587 1.62 -8.14 9.30
N SER A 588 0.45 -8.55 8.81
CA SER A 588 -0.75 -8.70 9.66
C SER A 588 -0.64 -9.82 10.70
N LEU A 589 0.31 -10.75 10.52
CA LEU A 589 0.51 -11.94 11.36
C LEU A 589 1.76 -11.87 12.24
N VAL A 590 2.66 -10.91 12.00
CA VAL A 590 3.91 -10.69 12.73
C VAL A 590 3.68 -9.71 13.86
#